data_AF-A0A9N9LFV3-F1
#
_entry.id   AF-A0A9N9LFV3-F1
#
_cell.length_a   1.000
_cell.length_b   1.000
_cell.length_c   1.000
_cell.angle_alpha   90.00
_cell.angle_beta   90.00
_cell.angle_gamma   90.00
#
_symmetry.space_group_name_H-M   'P 1'
#
loop_
_entity.id
_entity.type
_entity.pdbx_description
1 polymer ?
#
loop_
_entity_poly.entity_id
_entity_poly.type
_entity_poly.pdbx_seq_one_letter_code
_entity_poly.pdbx_strand_id
1 'polypeptide(L)'
;MSLPILRTLFITTAIPMVLAFSSAFAAFTCNETALAIAADAYIAAQTAGDFDLLRPALSAHVLYVENNQVIDVQTDVLTQALKIDHRRTTTDLVTCATYIEIIVTNPANPYVIGTQLRNDDGQKITLIDTIASTTNSWRFNATKTLEYVLQEDWHPIPEDKQDSRETLLAAGDAYMNIWGNASAFDLVPWGTPCERIEGGDLVPDCRSEFDPEHATAPPVVHRRYVVDVSLEA
;
A
#
# COMPACT_ATOMS: atom_id res chain seq x y z
N MET A 1 -30.63 53.14 -75.38
CA MET A 1 -31.46 52.11 -74.73
C MET A 1 -30.59 51.43 -73.68
N SER A 2 -30.74 51.86 -72.43
CA SER A 2 -29.86 51.47 -71.31
C SER A 2 -30.60 50.48 -70.41
N LEU A 3 -30.00 49.31 -70.18
CA LEU A 3 -30.44 48.31 -69.20
C LEU A 3 -29.98 48.72 -67.78
N PRO A 4 -30.78 48.48 -66.73
CA PRO A 4 -30.37 48.76 -65.36
C PRO A 4 -29.58 47.59 -64.75
N ILE A 5 -28.53 47.93 -64.00
CA ILE A 5 -27.67 46.99 -63.26
C ILE A 5 -28.31 46.71 -61.89
N LEU A 6 -28.62 45.44 -61.64
CA LEU A 6 -29.16 44.93 -60.37
C LEU A 6 -28.02 44.81 -59.34
N ARG A 7 -28.12 45.55 -58.22
CA ARG A 7 -27.18 45.46 -57.09
C ARG A 7 -27.63 44.38 -56.11
N THR A 8 -26.85 43.31 -56.00
CA THR A 8 -27.04 42.25 -55.00
C THR A 8 -26.29 42.62 -53.72
N LEU A 9 -27.00 42.72 -52.60
CA LEU A 9 -26.47 43.02 -51.28
C LEU A 9 -26.12 41.70 -50.56
N PHE A 10 -24.84 41.48 -50.22
CA PHE A 10 -24.43 40.33 -49.40
C PHE A 10 -24.48 40.70 -47.91
N ILE A 11 -25.29 39.99 -47.13
CA ILE A 11 -25.35 40.10 -45.67
C ILE A 11 -24.44 39.00 -45.11
N THR A 12 -23.31 39.38 -44.51
CA THR A 12 -22.43 38.45 -43.78
C THR A 12 -22.89 38.33 -42.33
N THR A 13 -23.43 37.16 -41.96
CA THR A 13 -23.75 36.79 -40.58
C THR A 13 -22.47 36.37 -39.84
N ALA A 14 -22.07 37.14 -38.83
CA ALA A 14 -20.96 36.79 -37.95
C ALA A 14 -21.42 35.78 -36.88
N ILE A 15 -20.81 34.59 -36.86
CA ILE A 15 -21.04 33.55 -35.85
C ILE A 15 -20.07 33.80 -34.68
N PRO A 16 -20.54 33.99 -33.44
CA PRO A 16 -19.66 34.15 -32.29
C PRO A 16 -19.00 32.81 -31.93
N MET A 17 -17.67 32.76 -32.01
CA MET A 17 -16.84 31.62 -31.63
C MET A 17 -16.76 31.57 -30.10
N VAL A 18 -17.47 30.63 -29.48
CA VAL A 18 -17.38 30.35 -28.04
C VAL A 18 -16.10 29.55 -27.80
N LEU A 19 -15.09 30.19 -27.22
CA LEU A 19 -13.89 29.52 -26.73
C LEU A 19 -14.25 28.69 -25.49
N ALA A 20 -14.37 27.37 -25.67
CA ALA A 20 -14.46 26.43 -24.55
C ALA A 20 -13.09 26.39 -23.83
N PHE A 21 -13.03 26.97 -22.63
CA PHE A 21 -11.91 26.76 -21.71
C PHE A 21 -11.96 25.32 -21.19
N SER A 22 -11.30 24.40 -21.89
CA SER A 22 -10.97 23.09 -21.31
C SER A 22 -10.00 23.32 -20.16
N SER A 23 -10.51 23.26 -18.93
CA SER A 23 -9.67 23.22 -17.74
C SER A 23 -8.93 21.89 -17.77
N ALA A 24 -7.66 21.91 -18.18
CA ALA A 24 -6.77 20.77 -17.99
C ALA A 24 -6.58 20.62 -16.49
N PHE A 25 -7.33 19.72 -15.86
CA PHE A 25 -6.96 19.21 -14.56
C PHE A 25 -5.59 18.55 -14.75
N ALA A 26 -4.54 19.13 -14.17
CA ALA A 26 -3.28 18.43 -14.05
C ALA A 26 -3.58 17.15 -13.28
N ALA A 27 -3.46 16.00 -13.94
CA ALA A 27 -3.51 14.73 -13.23
C ALA A 27 -2.36 14.76 -12.23
N PHE A 28 -2.68 14.79 -10.93
CA PHE A 28 -1.65 14.69 -9.91
C PHE A 28 -1.02 13.31 -10.02
N THR A 29 0.27 13.30 -10.34
CA THR A 29 1.06 12.08 -10.37
C THR A 29 1.68 11.92 -9.00
N CYS A 30 1.33 10.83 -8.28
CA CYS A 30 2.09 10.45 -7.11
C CYS A 30 3.57 10.29 -7.48
N ASN A 31 4.46 10.68 -6.57
CA ASN A 31 5.89 10.76 -6.84
C ASN A 31 6.62 9.73 -5.99
N GLU A 32 7.32 8.80 -6.64
CA GLU A 32 8.06 7.72 -5.98
C GLU A 32 9.10 8.25 -4.98
N THR A 33 9.86 9.29 -5.36
CA THR A 33 10.84 9.92 -4.48
C THR A 33 10.19 10.53 -3.24
N ALA A 34 9.01 11.15 -3.39
CA ALA A 34 8.28 11.71 -2.25
C ALA A 34 7.79 10.62 -1.29
N LEU A 35 7.30 9.49 -1.83
CA LEU A 35 6.94 8.33 -1.02
C LEU A 35 8.14 7.73 -0.29
N ALA A 36 9.29 7.59 -0.96
CA ALA A 36 10.52 7.11 -0.33
C ALA A 36 10.99 8.03 0.80
N ILE A 37 10.94 9.35 0.61
CA ILE A 37 11.28 10.33 1.65
C ILE A 37 10.32 10.23 2.84
N ALA A 38 9.02 10.06 2.60
CA ALA A 38 8.03 9.87 3.65
C ALA A 38 8.30 8.57 4.44
N ALA A 39 8.68 7.50 3.75
CA ALA A 39 9.05 6.23 4.35
C ALA A 39 10.29 6.34 5.24
N ASP A 40 11.35 6.98 4.73
CA ASP A 40 12.58 7.21 5.50
C ASP A 40 12.35 8.09 6.73
N ALA A 41 11.48 9.10 6.63
CA ALA A 41 11.07 9.91 7.77
C ALA A 41 10.33 9.08 8.84
N TYR A 42 9.43 8.19 8.42
CA TYR A 42 8.75 7.26 9.33
C TYR A 42 9.75 6.32 10.01
N ILE A 43 10.68 5.74 9.26
CA ILE A 43 11.69 4.83 9.80
C ILE A 43 12.60 5.57 10.79
N ALA A 44 12.99 6.81 10.50
CA ALA A 44 13.77 7.64 11.42
C ALA A 44 13.01 7.92 12.72
N ALA A 45 11.72 8.28 12.64
CA ALA A 45 10.86 8.49 13.80
C ALA A 45 10.72 7.21 14.65
N GLN A 46 10.44 6.07 14.03
CA GLN A 46 10.35 4.77 14.71
C GLN A 46 11.67 4.35 15.36
N THR A 47 12.81 4.64 14.70
CA THR A 47 14.14 4.36 15.26
C THR A 47 14.40 5.19 16.51
N ALA A 48 14.01 6.48 16.48
CA ALA A 48 14.21 7.41 17.58
C ALA A 48 13.17 7.28 18.71
N GLY A 49 12.01 6.67 18.43
CA GLY A 49 10.86 6.74 19.34
C GLY A 49 10.27 8.15 19.42
N ASP A 50 10.41 8.94 18.35
CA ASP A 50 10.10 10.36 18.33
C ASP A 50 9.21 10.72 17.14
N PHE A 51 7.91 10.80 17.40
CA PHE A 51 6.91 11.19 16.41
C PHE A 51 7.09 12.62 15.89
N ASP A 52 7.70 13.53 16.65
CA ASP A 52 7.86 14.91 16.21
C ASP A 52 8.77 15.02 14.97
N LEU A 53 9.62 14.01 14.72
CA LEU A 53 10.40 13.89 13.50
C LEU A 53 9.54 13.71 12.23
N LEU A 54 8.31 13.17 12.36
CA LEU A 54 7.39 13.01 11.24
C LEU A 54 6.63 14.30 10.90
N ARG A 55 6.49 15.24 11.84
CA ARG A 55 5.65 16.45 11.68
C ARG A 55 5.83 17.19 10.35
N PRO A 56 7.04 17.37 9.79
CA PRO A 56 7.21 18.04 8.49
C PRO A 56 6.53 17.32 7.33
N ALA A 57 6.37 16.00 7.40
CA ALA A 57 5.75 15.16 6.37
C ALA A 57 4.23 14.98 6.55
N LEU A 58 3.67 15.31 7.72
CA LEU A 58 2.25 15.11 8.02
C LEU A 58 1.37 16.17 7.37
N SER A 59 0.16 15.76 7.02
CA SER A 59 -0.95 16.68 6.75
C SER A 59 -1.47 17.28 8.06
N ALA A 60 -2.30 18.33 7.97
CA ALA A 60 -2.90 18.94 9.16
C ALA A 60 -3.86 18.01 9.92
N HIS A 61 -4.36 16.95 9.28
CA HIS A 61 -5.36 16.03 9.80
C HIS A 61 -4.94 14.57 9.57
N VAL A 62 -3.74 14.21 10.00
CA VAL A 62 -3.29 12.82 9.92
C VAL A 62 -4.12 11.94 10.85
N LEU A 63 -4.56 10.79 10.35
CA LEU A 63 -5.14 9.72 11.13
C LEU A 63 -4.04 8.71 11.48
N TYR A 64 -3.98 8.31 12.74
CA TYR A 64 -3.13 7.21 13.19
C TYR A 64 -4.00 6.02 13.58
N VAL A 65 -3.68 4.86 13.01
CA VAL A 65 -4.34 3.58 13.28
C VAL A 65 -3.27 2.59 13.68
N GLU A 66 -3.41 1.96 14.84
CA GLU A 66 -2.57 0.83 15.24
C GLU A 66 -3.44 -0.37 15.57
N ASN A 67 -3.09 -1.54 15.04
CA ASN A 67 -3.77 -2.81 15.31
C ASN A 67 -5.30 -2.71 15.14
N ASN A 68 -5.72 -2.03 14.06
CA ASN A 68 -7.12 -1.74 13.70
C ASN A 68 -7.89 -0.81 14.66
N GLN A 69 -7.19 -0.06 15.50
CA GLN A 69 -7.80 0.95 16.38
C GLN A 69 -7.26 2.34 16.04
N VAL A 70 -8.15 3.31 15.94
CA VAL A 70 -7.75 4.73 15.91
C VAL A 70 -7.27 5.09 17.31
N ILE A 71 -6.00 5.44 17.44
CA ILE A 71 -5.40 5.80 18.73
C ILE A 71 -4.66 7.12 18.65
N ASP A 72 -4.46 7.75 19.81
CA ASP A 72 -3.54 8.88 19.94
C ASP A 72 -2.10 8.36 19.89
N VAL A 73 -1.25 9.10 19.18
CA VAL A 73 0.14 8.75 18.91
C VAL A 73 1.01 8.75 20.19
N GLN A 74 0.50 9.23 21.32
CA GLN A 74 1.28 9.30 22.57
C GLN A 74 1.57 7.96 23.26
N THR A 75 0.89 6.88 22.90
CA THR A 75 1.03 5.57 23.58
C THR A 75 1.31 4.42 22.63
N ASP A 76 1.69 4.73 21.39
CA ASP A 76 1.80 3.77 20.30
C ASP A 76 3.23 3.20 20.15
N VAL A 77 3.43 2.34 19.17
CA VAL A 77 4.76 1.78 18.86
C VAL A 77 5.76 2.83 18.38
N LEU A 78 5.32 3.95 17.78
CA LEU A 78 6.18 5.05 17.31
C LEU A 78 6.83 5.83 18.44
N THR A 79 6.27 5.80 19.66
CA THR A 79 6.90 6.39 20.85
C THR A 79 8.02 5.53 21.44
N GLN A 80 8.22 4.33 20.91
CA GLN A 80 9.26 3.42 21.36
C GLN A 80 10.46 3.48 20.43
N ALA A 81 11.63 3.81 20.98
CA ALA A 81 12.88 3.75 20.23
C ALA A 81 13.23 2.29 19.94
N LEU A 82 13.29 1.93 18.66
CA LEU A 82 13.59 0.57 18.22
C LEU A 82 14.89 0.52 17.42
N LYS A 83 15.78 -0.42 17.79
CA LYS A 83 16.92 -0.80 16.94
C LYS A 83 16.40 -1.72 15.84
N ILE A 84 16.16 -1.15 14.68
CA ILE A 84 15.67 -1.88 13.49
C ILE A 84 16.80 -2.80 12.97
N ASP A 85 16.51 -4.10 12.85
CA ASP A 85 17.45 -5.10 12.33
C ASP A 85 17.21 -5.38 10.84
N HIS A 86 15.97 -5.22 10.37
CA HIS A 86 15.60 -5.26 8.96
C HIS A 86 14.50 -4.26 8.66
N ARG A 87 14.55 -3.67 7.47
CA ARG A 87 13.48 -2.85 6.92
C ARG A 87 13.36 -3.05 5.41
N ARG A 88 12.13 -3.01 4.91
CA ARG A 88 11.82 -2.99 3.48
C ARG A 88 10.70 -2.00 3.21
N THR A 89 10.72 -1.38 2.03
CA THR A 89 9.73 -0.40 1.63
C THR A 89 9.21 -0.74 0.23
N THR A 90 7.89 -0.75 0.08
CA THR A 90 7.16 -0.92 -1.18
C THR A 90 6.37 0.34 -1.47
N THR A 91 6.35 0.81 -2.70
CA THR A 91 5.61 2.02 -3.10
C THR A 91 4.47 1.70 -4.07
N ASP A 92 3.35 2.36 -3.89
CA ASP A 92 2.17 2.27 -4.76
C ASP A 92 1.84 3.66 -5.30
N LEU A 93 2.25 3.90 -6.55
CA LEU A 93 2.06 5.19 -7.23
C LEU A 93 0.60 5.44 -7.65
N VAL A 94 -0.22 4.39 -7.71
CA VAL A 94 -1.64 4.51 -8.11
C VAL A 94 -2.47 5.04 -6.95
N THR A 95 -2.20 4.56 -5.73
CA THR A 95 -2.94 4.98 -4.52
C THR A 95 -2.15 5.91 -3.60
N CYS A 96 -1.03 6.41 -4.10
CA CYS A 96 -0.06 7.25 -3.41
C CYS A 96 0.23 6.79 -1.97
N ALA A 97 0.74 5.56 -1.89
CA ALA A 97 0.92 4.85 -0.64
C ALA A 97 2.25 4.14 -0.55
N THR A 98 2.67 3.86 0.68
CA THR A 98 3.87 3.07 0.97
C THR A 98 3.52 1.98 1.95
N TYR A 99 4.09 0.79 1.79
CA TYR A 99 4.15 -0.23 2.82
C TYR A 99 5.59 -0.34 3.32
N ILE A 100 5.75 -0.33 4.65
CA ILE A 100 7.03 -0.38 5.33
C ILE A 100 7.00 -1.58 6.26
N GLU A 101 7.90 -2.53 6.02
CA GLU A 101 8.16 -3.62 6.94
C GLU A 101 9.34 -3.25 7.84
N ILE A 102 9.20 -3.50 9.14
CA ILE A 102 10.27 -3.35 10.14
C ILE A 102 10.31 -4.63 10.98
N ILE A 103 11.52 -5.17 11.17
CA ILE A 103 11.78 -6.28 12.08
C ILE A 103 12.80 -5.84 13.12
N VAL A 104 12.46 -6.12 14.38
CA VAL A 104 13.27 -5.85 15.57
C VAL A 104 13.41 -7.15 16.35
N THR A 105 14.64 -7.62 16.50
CA THR A 105 14.96 -8.91 17.14
C THR A 105 15.48 -8.76 18.56
N ASN A 106 15.41 -7.56 19.14
CA ASN A 106 15.77 -7.33 20.53
C ASN A 106 14.91 -8.22 21.45
N PRO A 107 15.50 -9.15 22.22
CA PRO A 107 14.74 -10.09 23.03
C PRO A 107 13.92 -9.43 24.16
N ALA A 108 14.30 -8.22 24.58
CA ALA A 108 13.55 -7.47 25.59
C ALA A 108 12.31 -6.77 25.01
N ASN A 109 12.33 -6.44 23.72
CA ASN A 109 11.24 -5.71 23.06
C ASN A 109 11.20 -6.03 21.55
N PRO A 110 10.86 -7.27 21.15
CA PRO A 110 10.87 -7.69 19.75
C PRO A 110 9.60 -7.23 19.03
N TYR A 111 9.73 -6.91 17.74
CA TYR A 111 8.62 -6.51 16.89
C TYR A 111 8.75 -7.03 15.46
N VAL A 112 7.59 -7.30 14.87
CA VAL A 112 7.39 -7.33 13.41
C VAL A 112 6.27 -6.32 13.13
N ILE A 113 6.60 -5.27 12.39
CA ILE A 113 5.73 -4.11 12.15
C ILE A 113 5.52 -3.97 10.65
N GLY A 114 4.25 -3.92 10.24
CA GLY A 114 3.86 -3.51 8.90
C GLY A 114 3.11 -2.19 8.98
N THR A 115 3.60 -1.16 8.30
CA THR A 115 2.98 0.16 8.28
C THR A 115 2.65 0.62 6.87
N GLN A 116 1.42 1.07 6.67
CA GLN A 116 1.01 1.78 5.47
C GLN A 116 0.99 3.29 5.71
N LEU A 117 1.68 4.03 4.85
CA LEU A 117 1.53 5.48 4.74
C LEU A 117 0.63 5.79 3.54
N ARG A 118 -0.35 6.69 3.71
CA ARG A 118 -1.13 7.25 2.59
C ARG A 118 -0.88 8.74 2.48
N ASN A 119 -0.61 9.21 1.27
CA ASN A 119 -0.28 10.59 1.00
C ASN A 119 -1.39 11.29 0.20
N ASP A 120 -1.61 12.58 0.48
CA ASP A 120 -2.48 13.43 -0.33
C ASP A 120 -1.77 14.01 -1.56
N ASP A 121 -2.51 14.82 -2.33
CA ASP A 121 -2.00 15.53 -3.51
C ASP A 121 -0.89 16.55 -3.17
N GLY A 122 -0.71 16.89 -1.89
CA GLY A 122 0.39 17.71 -1.39
C GLY A 122 1.63 16.88 -1.01
N GLN A 123 1.61 15.57 -1.27
CA GLN A 123 2.60 14.59 -0.80
C GLN A 123 2.71 14.56 0.73
N LYS A 124 1.65 14.93 1.45
CA LYS A 124 1.60 14.90 2.91
C LYS A 124 0.91 13.63 3.39
N ILE A 125 1.44 13.05 4.46
CA ILE A 125 0.89 11.84 5.08
C ILE A 125 -0.46 12.19 5.72
N THR A 126 -1.52 11.51 5.27
CA THR A 126 -2.90 11.63 5.79
C THR A 126 -3.31 10.44 6.64
N LEU A 127 -2.69 9.27 6.44
CA LEU A 127 -2.90 8.09 7.24
C LEU A 127 -1.57 7.40 7.53
N ILE A 128 -1.39 7.01 8.78
CA ILE A 128 -0.39 6.05 9.24
C ILE A 128 -1.16 4.86 9.82
N ASP A 129 -1.15 3.73 9.11
CA ASP A 129 -1.86 2.50 9.50
C ASP A 129 -0.86 1.40 9.81
N THR A 130 -0.72 1.07 11.08
CA THR A 130 0.32 0.17 11.60
C THR A 130 -0.30 -1.09 12.17
N ILE A 131 0.24 -2.24 11.79
CA ILE A 131 0.06 -3.50 12.52
C ILE A 131 1.38 -3.80 13.21
N ALA A 132 1.39 -3.74 14.54
CA ALA A 132 2.56 -3.99 15.36
C ALA A 132 2.38 -5.30 16.12
N SER A 133 3.03 -6.37 15.64
CA SER A 133 3.07 -7.67 16.31
C SER A 133 4.27 -7.75 17.25
N THR A 134 4.06 -8.28 18.44
CA THR A 134 5.11 -8.39 19.48
C THR A 134 4.85 -9.62 20.36
N THR A 135 5.52 -9.69 21.52
CA THR A 135 5.36 -10.78 22.49
C THR A 135 3.88 -11.06 22.79
N ASN A 136 3.51 -12.35 22.77
CA ASN A 136 2.14 -12.88 22.90
C ASN A 136 1.23 -12.72 21.67
N SER A 137 1.71 -12.13 20.57
CA SER A 137 1.05 -12.28 19.26
C SER A 137 1.09 -13.75 18.81
N TRP A 138 0.10 -14.17 18.03
CA TRP A 138 -0.03 -15.55 17.58
C TRP A 138 1.19 -16.01 16.78
N ARG A 139 1.75 -17.18 17.14
CA ARG A 139 2.96 -17.79 16.53
C ARG A 139 4.19 -16.86 16.46
N PHE A 140 4.23 -15.78 17.24
CA PHE A 140 5.22 -14.72 17.08
C PHE A 140 6.67 -15.14 17.36
N ASN A 141 7.56 -14.88 16.41
CA ASN A 141 9.00 -15.09 16.47
C ASN A 141 9.74 -14.15 15.48
N ALA A 142 10.09 -12.95 15.93
CA ALA A 142 10.80 -11.97 15.10
C ALA A 142 12.16 -12.45 14.56
N THR A 143 12.89 -13.29 15.30
CA THR A 143 14.19 -13.82 14.84
C THR A 143 14.00 -14.77 13.66
N LYS A 144 12.97 -15.63 13.71
CA LYS A 144 12.65 -16.50 12.58
C LYS A 144 12.06 -15.74 11.40
N THR A 145 11.20 -14.75 11.64
CA THR A 145 10.77 -13.85 10.56
C THR A 145 11.96 -13.21 9.87
N LEU A 146 12.93 -12.66 10.63
CA LEU A 146 14.16 -12.10 10.07
C LEU A 146 14.94 -13.12 9.22
N GLU A 147 15.11 -14.35 9.73
CA GLU A 147 15.82 -15.42 9.02
C GLU A 147 15.21 -15.69 7.64
N TYR A 148 13.88 -15.67 7.52
CA TYR A 148 13.21 -15.95 6.27
C TYR A 148 13.17 -14.75 5.31
N VAL A 149 12.87 -13.53 5.78
CA VAL A 149 12.82 -12.37 4.87
C VAL A 149 14.18 -12.03 4.26
N LEU A 150 15.29 -12.41 4.91
CA LEU A 150 16.63 -12.26 4.36
C LEU A 150 16.94 -13.23 3.20
N GLN A 151 16.06 -14.19 2.93
CA GLN A 151 16.18 -15.13 1.82
C GLN A 151 15.34 -14.73 0.60
N GLU A 152 14.42 -13.78 0.76
CA GLU A 152 13.59 -13.24 -0.33
C GLU A 152 14.44 -12.40 -1.29
N ASP A 153 14.12 -12.46 -2.59
CA ASP A 153 14.78 -11.71 -3.65
C ASP A 153 13.80 -10.75 -4.34
N TRP A 154 13.70 -9.56 -3.77
CA TRP A 154 12.82 -8.48 -4.21
C TRP A 154 13.27 -7.74 -5.47
N HIS A 155 13.55 -8.48 -6.55
CA HIS A 155 14.07 -7.93 -7.79
C HIS A 155 12.96 -7.36 -8.70
N PRO A 156 13.28 -6.40 -9.59
CA PRO A 156 12.31 -5.87 -10.53
C PRO A 156 11.84 -6.92 -11.56
N ILE A 157 10.53 -7.02 -11.76
CA ILE A 157 9.88 -7.81 -12.79
C ILE A 157 9.93 -7.05 -14.12
N PRO A 158 10.36 -7.67 -15.25
CA PRO A 158 10.25 -7.07 -16.57
C PRO A 158 8.83 -6.63 -16.90
N GLU A 159 8.65 -5.44 -17.48
CA GLU A 159 7.33 -4.83 -17.74
C GLU A 159 6.37 -5.76 -18.50
N ASP A 160 6.88 -6.54 -19.45
CA ASP A 160 6.09 -7.49 -20.25
C ASP A 160 5.65 -8.75 -19.48
N LYS A 161 6.15 -8.92 -18.25
CA LYS A 161 5.80 -10.01 -17.33
C LYS A 161 5.04 -9.54 -16.08
N GLN A 162 4.84 -8.23 -15.92
CA GLN A 162 4.11 -7.69 -14.77
C GLN A 162 2.62 -8.03 -14.90
N ASP A 163 2.05 -8.61 -13.85
CA ASP A 163 0.61 -8.75 -13.73
C ASP A 163 -0.07 -7.39 -13.57
N SER A 164 -1.34 -7.31 -13.97
CA SER A 164 -2.12 -6.10 -13.73
C SER A 164 -2.42 -5.94 -12.23
N ARG A 165 -2.60 -4.69 -11.80
CA ARG A 165 -3.00 -4.38 -10.42
C ARG A 165 -4.27 -5.14 -10.01
N GLU A 166 -5.24 -5.23 -10.91
CA GLU A 166 -6.51 -5.91 -10.69
C GLU A 166 -6.29 -7.42 -10.47
N THR A 167 -5.38 -8.03 -11.22
CA THR A 167 -4.97 -9.43 -11.01
C THR A 167 -4.38 -9.64 -9.62
N LEU A 168 -3.44 -8.77 -9.19
CA LEU A 168 -2.82 -8.87 -7.87
C LEU A 168 -3.82 -8.67 -6.72
N LEU A 169 -4.74 -7.70 -6.86
CA LEU A 169 -5.81 -7.47 -5.88
C LEU A 169 -6.76 -8.67 -5.81
N ALA A 170 -7.16 -9.23 -6.96
CA ALA A 170 -8.01 -10.41 -7.01
C ALA A 170 -7.35 -11.62 -6.34
N ALA A 171 -6.05 -11.82 -6.54
CA ALA A 171 -5.27 -12.86 -5.88
C ALA A 171 -5.23 -12.68 -4.36
N GLY A 172 -4.92 -11.46 -3.89
CA GLY A 172 -4.94 -11.13 -2.45
C GLY A 172 -6.31 -11.30 -1.81
N ASP A 173 -7.37 -10.89 -2.51
CA ASP A 173 -8.74 -11.06 -2.04
C ASP A 173 -9.17 -12.52 -2.00
N ALA A 174 -8.82 -13.32 -3.01
CA ALA A 174 -9.05 -14.76 -3.01
C ALA A 174 -8.37 -15.41 -1.80
N TYR A 175 -7.10 -15.09 -1.55
CA TYR A 175 -6.36 -15.61 -0.40
C TYR A 175 -7.03 -15.25 0.93
N MET A 176 -7.41 -14.00 1.14
CA MET A 176 -8.08 -13.59 2.38
C MET A 176 -9.51 -14.14 2.52
N ASN A 177 -10.13 -14.58 1.42
CA ASN A 177 -11.47 -15.17 1.43
C ASN A 177 -11.49 -16.63 1.88
N ILE A 178 -10.38 -17.37 1.81
CA ILE A 178 -10.35 -18.81 2.13
C ILE A 178 -10.77 -19.12 3.57
N TRP A 179 -10.62 -18.15 4.49
CA TRP A 179 -11.00 -18.30 5.90
C TRP A 179 -12.51 -18.44 6.14
N GLY A 180 -13.33 -17.80 5.31
CA GLY A 180 -14.80 -17.79 5.44
C GLY A 180 -15.54 -18.32 4.21
N ASN A 181 -14.81 -18.74 3.19
CA ASN A 181 -15.35 -19.25 1.94
C ASN A 181 -14.42 -20.31 1.34
N ALA A 182 -14.75 -21.59 1.56
CA ALA A 182 -14.02 -22.74 1.04
C ALA A 182 -13.79 -22.67 -0.49
N SER A 183 -14.77 -22.18 -1.24
CA SER A 183 -14.68 -22.08 -2.71
C SER A 183 -13.62 -21.08 -3.19
N ALA A 184 -13.13 -20.19 -2.32
CA ALA A 184 -12.05 -19.27 -2.65
C ALA A 184 -10.68 -19.99 -2.76
N PHE A 185 -10.52 -21.18 -2.16
CA PHE A 185 -9.27 -21.92 -2.16
C PHE A 185 -8.76 -22.22 -3.58
N ASP A 186 -9.66 -22.60 -4.48
CA ASP A 186 -9.34 -22.90 -5.88
C ASP A 186 -9.15 -21.62 -6.74
N LEU A 187 -9.45 -20.44 -6.20
CA LEU A 187 -9.26 -19.15 -6.88
C LEU A 187 -7.91 -18.50 -6.55
N VAL A 188 -7.22 -18.96 -5.50
CA VAL A 188 -5.89 -18.46 -5.16
C VAL A 188 -4.88 -18.95 -6.20
N PRO A 189 -4.09 -18.07 -6.84
CA PRO A 189 -3.05 -18.47 -7.78
C PRO A 189 -1.81 -18.96 -7.00
N TRP A 190 -1.90 -20.15 -6.41
CA TRP A 190 -0.81 -20.74 -5.63
C TRP A 190 0.47 -20.89 -6.47
N GLY A 191 1.61 -20.42 -5.93
CA GLY A 191 2.93 -20.61 -6.54
C GLY A 191 3.36 -22.08 -6.59
N THR A 192 4.46 -22.39 -7.27
CA THR A 192 5.12 -23.70 -7.19
C THR A 192 6.65 -23.54 -7.30
N PRO A 193 7.43 -23.83 -6.24
CA PRO A 193 6.97 -24.19 -4.90
C PRO A 193 6.18 -23.05 -4.24
N CYS A 194 5.38 -23.37 -3.22
CA CYS A 194 4.67 -22.34 -2.46
C CYS A 194 4.81 -22.60 -0.98
N GLU A 195 5.37 -21.61 -0.30
CA GLU A 195 5.60 -21.59 1.14
C GLU A 195 5.03 -20.30 1.73
N ARG A 196 4.88 -20.28 3.04
CA ARG A 196 4.32 -19.13 3.74
C ARG A 196 4.86 -19.03 5.15
N ILE A 197 5.04 -17.81 5.63
CA ILE A 197 5.48 -17.54 7.01
C ILE A 197 4.28 -17.04 7.82
N GLU A 198 4.04 -17.65 8.98
CA GLU A 198 2.99 -17.25 9.92
C GLU A 198 3.59 -16.94 11.29
N GLY A 199 3.61 -15.67 11.68
CA GLY A 199 4.19 -15.26 12.95
C GLY A 199 5.69 -15.52 13.07
N GLY A 200 6.35 -16.13 12.09
CA GLY A 200 7.73 -16.60 12.16
C GLY A 200 7.87 -18.12 12.02
N ASP A 201 6.76 -18.86 11.89
CA ASP A 201 6.76 -20.27 11.53
C ASP A 201 6.66 -20.44 10.01
N LEU A 202 7.57 -21.22 9.40
CA LEU A 202 7.49 -21.59 7.99
C LEU A 202 6.50 -22.73 7.80
N VAL A 203 5.58 -22.54 6.86
CA VAL A 203 4.65 -23.53 6.32
C VAL A 203 5.15 -23.90 4.91
N PRO A 204 5.85 -25.03 4.73
CA PRO A 204 6.52 -25.39 3.46
C PRO A 204 5.55 -25.75 2.32
N ASP A 205 4.31 -26.08 2.66
CA ASP A 205 3.20 -26.19 1.71
C ASP A 205 2.17 -25.13 2.10
N CYS A 206 2.19 -23.99 1.42
CA CYS A 206 1.31 -22.87 1.71
C CYS A 206 -0.19 -23.20 1.58
N ARG A 207 -0.54 -24.34 0.98
CA ARG A 207 -1.91 -24.86 0.85
C ARG A 207 -2.31 -25.72 2.03
N SER A 208 -1.34 -26.26 2.76
CA SER A 208 -1.55 -27.04 3.97
C SER A 208 -2.10 -26.16 5.09
N GLU A 209 -2.68 -26.78 6.11
CA GLU A 209 -3.38 -26.12 7.23
C GLU A 209 -4.67 -25.37 6.85
N PHE A 210 -4.95 -25.15 5.57
CA PHE A 210 -6.28 -24.80 5.10
C PHE A 210 -7.16 -26.04 5.03
N ASP A 211 -8.09 -26.14 5.97
CA ASP A 211 -9.18 -27.11 5.89
C ASP A 211 -10.43 -26.40 5.35
N PRO A 212 -10.83 -26.67 4.08
CA PRO A 212 -12.02 -26.08 3.49
C PRO A 212 -13.31 -26.41 4.27
N GLU A 213 -13.36 -27.54 5.00
CA GLU A 213 -14.50 -27.89 5.85
C GLU A 213 -14.60 -26.97 7.08
N HIS A 214 -13.50 -26.33 7.47
CA HIS A 214 -13.40 -25.39 8.59
C HIS A 214 -13.33 -23.93 8.16
N ALA A 215 -13.58 -23.60 6.89
CA ALA A 215 -13.67 -22.24 6.34
C ALA A 215 -14.93 -21.48 6.82
N THR A 216 -15.12 -21.42 8.13
CA THR A 216 -16.27 -20.83 8.83
C THR A 216 -15.88 -19.60 9.64
N ALA A 217 -14.63 -19.14 9.52
CA ALA A 217 -14.17 -17.96 10.23
C ALA A 217 -14.92 -16.71 9.72
N PRO A 218 -15.11 -15.69 10.59
CA PRO A 218 -15.66 -14.42 10.15
C PRO A 218 -14.84 -13.83 8.98
N PRO A 219 -15.50 -13.15 8.02
CA PRO A 219 -14.79 -12.51 6.91
C PRO A 219 -13.72 -11.53 7.38
N VAL A 220 -12.57 -11.53 6.71
CA VAL A 220 -11.53 -10.51 6.90
C VAL A 220 -11.99 -9.22 6.23
N VAL A 221 -12.53 -8.26 6.99
CA VAL A 221 -13.21 -7.06 6.46
C VAL A 221 -12.33 -5.80 6.34
N HIS A 222 -11.25 -5.68 7.12
CA HIS A 222 -10.39 -4.49 7.14
C HIS A 222 -9.16 -4.63 6.21
N ARG A 223 -9.40 -5.03 4.96
CA ARG A 223 -8.33 -5.23 3.97
C ARG A 223 -7.89 -3.88 3.43
N ARG A 224 -6.59 -3.62 3.45
CA ARG A 224 -5.96 -2.42 2.91
C ARG A 224 -4.71 -2.85 2.15
N TYR A 225 -4.65 -2.50 0.87
CA TYR A 225 -3.58 -2.96 -0.02
C TYR A 225 -2.68 -1.81 -0.45
N VAL A 226 -1.37 -2.06 -0.42
CA VAL A 226 -0.35 -1.29 -1.14
C VAL A 226 0.20 -2.23 -2.18
N VAL A 227 0.08 -1.87 -3.46
CA VAL A 227 0.43 -2.75 -4.56
C VAL A 227 1.50 -2.10 -5.42
N ASP A 228 2.60 -2.82 -5.57
CA ASP A 228 3.66 -2.53 -6.54
C ASP A 228 3.70 -3.69 -7.53
N VAL A 229 3.36 -3.40 -8.78
CA VAL A 229 3.33 -4.42 -9.85
C VAL A 229 4.73 -4.79 -10.34
N SER A 230 5.76 -4.04 -9.91
CA SER A 230 7.09 -4.14 -10.47
C SER A 230 8.05 -5.02 -9.67
N LEU A 231 7.63 -5.56 -8.52
CA LEU A 231 8.49 -6.34 -7.62
C LEU A 231 7.92 -7.73 -7.35
N GLU A 232 8.78 -8.74 -7.33
CA GLU A 232 8.49 -10.13 -6.92
C GLU A 232 9.45 -10.48 -5.77
N ALA A 233 9.00 -11.26 -4.78
CA ALA A 233 9.78 -11.68 -3.61
C ALA A 233 10.49 -13.02 -3.82
#